data_AF-A0A800AI26-F1
#
_entry.id   AF-A0A800AI26-F1
#
_cell.length_a   1.000
_cell.length_b   1.000
_cell.length_c   1.000
_cell.angle_alpha   90.00
_cell.angle_beta   90.00
_cell.angle_gamma   90.00
#
_symmetry.space_group_name_H-M   'P 1'
#
loop_
_entity.id
_entity.type
_entity.pdbx_description
1 polymer ?
#
loop_
_entity_poly.entity_id
_entity_poly.type
_entity_poly.pdbx_seq_one_letter_code
_entity_poly.pdbx_strand_id
1 'polypeptide(L)'
;KIVALHDCGLPVNRLTVESQIIGGVMMGLGYALTEERFMDSQTGRMNNPSLLYYKVPGTMETPKIEPIILGNPDRGVIGIGEPPTIPTAAAIANAVYNAIGVRIRSLPITPDKILVVLNK
;
A
#
# COMPACT_ATOMS: atom_id res chain seq x y z
N LYS A 1 12.34 2.35 -0.17
CA LYS A 1 11.95 3.64 -0.80
C LYS A 1 10.80 3.35 -1.77
N ILE A 2 9.81 4.24 -1.87
CA ILE A 2 8.75 4.19 -2.88
C ILE A 2 8.78 5.52 -3.66
N VAL A 3 8.61 5.45 -4.98
CA VAL A 3 8.39 6.62 -5.84
C VAL A 3 6.98 6.47 -6.41
N ALA A 4 6.14 7.49 -6.24
CA ALA A 4 4.74 7.45 -6.64
C ALA A 4 4.44 8.64 -7.56
N LEU A 5 4.34 8.35 -8.86
CA LEU A 5 3.98 9.34 -9.87
C LEU A 5 2.50 9.22 -10.20
N HIS A 6 1.78 10.34 -10.07
CA HIS A 6 0.37 10.40 -10.40
C HIS A 6 0.04 11.60 -11.28
N ASP A 7 -0.85 11.36 -12.25
CA ASP A 7 -1.54 12.41 -13.00
C ASP A 7 -2.94 12.59 -12.41
N CYS A 8 -3.21 13.78 -11.87
CA CYS A 8 -4.51 14.17 -11.33
C CYS A 8 -5.13 15.34 -12.10
N GLY A 9 -4.78 15.53 -13.38
CA GLY A 9 -5.23 16.68 -14.15
C GLY A 9 -4.73 17.98 -13.51
N LEU A 10 -5.61 18.96 -13.29
CA LEU A 10 -5.33 20.21 -12.59
C LEU A 10 -5.26 19.99 -11.06
N PRO A 11 -4.07 20.06 -10.42
CA PRO A 11 -3.98 20.00 -8.97
C PRO A 11 -4.53 21.28 -8.34
N VAL A 12 -5.63 21.18 -7.59
CA VAL A 12 -6.24 22.32 -6.89
C VAL A 12 -5.31 22.87 -5.80
N ASN A 13 -4.66 21.98 -5.05
CA ASN A 13 -3.65 22.33 -4.05
C ASN A 13 -2.55 21.27 -4.04
N ARG A 14 -1.33 21.67 -4.38
CA ARG A 14 -0.19 20.73 -4.51
C ARG A 14 0.15 20.02 -3.21
N LEU A 15 0.17 20.73 -2.08
CA LEU A 15 0.50 20.16 -0.78
C LEU A 15 -0.49 19.06 -0.37
N THR A 16 -1.79 19.30 -0.58
CA THR A 16 -2.80 18.28 -0.27
C THR A 16 -2.74 17.09 -1.21
N VAL A 17 -2.41 17.31 -2.49
CA VAL A 17 -2.22 16.21 -3.46
C VAL A 17 -1.01 15.36 -3.08
N GLU A 18 0.13 15.97 -2.75
CA GLU A 18 1.31 15.25 -2.25
C GLU A 18 0.99 14.45 -0.98
N SER A 19 0.24 15.05 -0.06
CA SER A 19 -0.17 14.40 1.18
C SER A 19 -1.09 13.19 0.94
N GLN A 20 -2.00 13.28 -0.05
CA GLN A 20 -2.83 12.15 -0.48
C GLN A 20 -2.02 11.05 -1.14
N ILE A 21 -1.04 11.40 -1.97
CA ILE A 21 -0.14 10.41 -2.58
C ILE A 21 0.62 9.64 -1.48
N ILE A 22 1.20 10.35 -0.51
CA ILE A 22 1.90 9.74 0.62
C ILE A 22 0.95 8.85 1.43
N GLY A 23 -0.23 9.36 1.79
CA GLY A 23 -1.22 8.61 2.59
C GLY A 23 -1.71 7.35 1.90
N GLY A 24 -2.06 7.43 0.62
CA GLY A 24 -2.51 6.25 -0.14
C GLY A 24 -1.39 5.22 -0.35
N VAL A 25 -0.15 5.67 -0.55
CA VAL A 25 1.02 4.76 -0.55
C VAL A 25 1.19 4.08 0.81
N MET A 26 1.01 4.79 1.92
CA MET A 26 1.06 4.18 3.26
C MET A 26 -0.05 3.13 3.47
N MET A 27 -1.28 3.40 3.00
CA MET A 27 -2.37 2.42 3.01
C MET A 27 -2.04 1.19 2.16
N GLY A 28 -1.50 1.40 0.97
CA GLY A 28 -1.09 0.32 0.08
C GLY A 28 0.06 -0.51 0.64
N LEU A 29 0.98 0.11 1.39
CA LEU A 29 2.04 -0.57 2.12
C LEU A 29 1.47 -1.50 3.19
N GLY A 30 0.51 -1.02 3.98
CA GLY A 30 -0.18 -1.83 4.99
C GLY A 30 -0.91 -3.00 4.36
N TYR A 31 -1.71 -2.74 3.33
CA TYR A 31 -2.41 -3.79 2.58
C TYR A 31 -1.45 -4.85 1.99
N ALA A 32 -0.27 -4.43 1.54
CA ALA A 32 0.71 -5.33 0.96
C ALA A 32 1.40 -6.23 1.99
N LEU A 33 1.66 -5.74 3.20
CA LEU A 33 2.64 -6.37 4.11
C LEU A 33 2.09 -6.74 5.50
N THR A 34 1.05 -6.08 6.01
CA THR A 34 0.68 -6.20 7.43
C THR A 34 -0.81 -6.29 7.73
N GLU A 35 -1.67 -5.67 6.91
CA GLU A 35 -3.09 -5.55 7.20
C GLU A 35 -3.87 -6.81 6.76
N GLU A 36 -4.42 -7.53 7.73
CA GLU A 36 -5.30 -8.68 7.50
C GLU A 36 -6.40 -8.74 8.56
N ARG A 37 -7.61 -9.12 8.16
CA ARG A 37 -8.73 -9.34 9.08
C ARG A 37 -8.92 -10.83 9.28
N PHE A 38 -8.82 -11.28 10.53
CA PHE A 38 -9.14 -12.64 10.89
C PHE A 38 -10.61 -12.73 11.26
N MET A 39 -11.40 -13.37 10.42
CA MET A 39 -12.84 -13.53 10.63
C MET A 39 -13.13 -14.91 11.20
N ASP A 40 -13.87 -14.98 12.30
CA ASP A 40 -14.40 -16.21 12.83
C ASP A 40 -15.51 -16.73 11.91
N SER A 41 -15.35 -17.95 11.38
CA SER A 41 -16.26 -18.50 10.38
C SER A 41 -17.62 -18.94 10.94
N GLN A 42 -17.74 -19.15 12.25
CA GLN A 42 -18.99 -19.58 12.88
C GLN A 42 -19.87 -18.40 13.28
N THR A 43 -19.24 -17.34 13.80
CA THR A 43 -19.91 -16.16 14.38
C THR A 43 -19.86 -14.94 13.48
N GLY A 44 -18.98 -14.91 12.47
CA GLY A 44 -18.74 -13.76 11.61
C GLY A 44 -18.02 -12.59 12.29
N ARG A 45 -17.52 -12.78 13.52
CA ARG A 45 -16.83 -11.72 14.27
C ARG A 45 -15.38 -11.59 13.83
N MET A 46 -14.85 -10.37 13.83
CA MET A 46 -13.42 -10.13 13.65
C MET A 46 -12.68 -10.48 14.94
N ASN A 47 -11.66 -11.34 14.83
CA ASN A 47 -10.85 -11.82 15.95
C ASN A 47 -9.74 -10.84 16.35
N ASN A 48 -9.34 -9.94 15.44
CA ASN A 48 -8.27 -8.96 15.67
C ASN A 48 -8.71 -7.48 15.54
N PRO A 49 -9.84 -7.02 16.12
CA PRO A 49 -10.42 -5.71 15.81
C PRO A 49 -9.68 -4.51 16.41
N SER A 50 -8.66 -4.73 17.25
CA SER A 50 -7.89 -3.65 17.87
C SER A 50 -6.63 -3.31 17.06
N LEU A 51 -6.16 -2.06 17.16
CA LEU A 51 -4.89 -1.62 16.56
C LEU A 51 -3.66 -2.36 17.10
N LEU A 52 -3.80 -3.10 18.20
CA LEU A 52 -2.76 -3.98 18.68
C LEU A 52 -2.57 -5.19 17.74
N TYR A 53 -3.65 -5.72 17.16
CA TYR A 53 -3.62 -6.94 16.36
C TYR A 53 -3.88 -6.71 14.87
N TYR A 54 -4.62 -5.67 14.49
CA TYR A 54 -4.71 -5.18 13.12
C TYR A 54 -3.57 -4.18 12.87
N LYS A 55 -2.48 -4.67 12.26
CA LYS A 55 -1.22 -3.93 12.16
C LYS A 55 -1.24 -2.95 10.99
N VAL A 56 -1.47 -1.68 11.31
CA VAL A 56 -1.26 -0.55 10.38
C VAL A 56 0.21 -0.10 10.46
N PRO A 57 0.89 0.21 9.34
CA PRO A 57 2.27 0.70 9.35
C PRO A 57 2.44 1.98 10.17
N GLY A 58 3.44 2.01 11.05
CA GLY A 58 3.86 3.21 11.76
C GLY A 58 4.98 3.96 11.03
N THR A 59 5.55 4.95 11.70
CA THR A 59 6.64 5.77 11.15
C THR A 59 7.93 4.98 10.91
N MET A 60 8.19 3.95 11.71
CA MET A 60 9.38 3.10 11.58
C MET A 60 9.27 2.10 10.44
N GLU A 61 8.07 1.64 10.12
CA GLU A 61 7.80 0.73 9.00
C GLU A 61 7.65 1.48 7.67
N THR A 62 7.39 2.80 7.71
CA THR A 62 7.16 3.60 6.52
C THR A 62 8.49 3.98 5.85
N PRO A 63 8.77 3.51 4.62
CA PRO A 63 9.97 3.91 3.91
C PRO A 63 9.86 5.36 3.43
N LYS A 64 10.97 5.96 2.97
CA LYS A 64 10.91 7.22 2.22
C LYS A 64 9.97 7.06 1.01
N ILE A 65 8.93 7.89 0.96
CA ILE A 65 7.98 8.03 -0.16
C ILE A 65 8.28 9.33 -0.90
N GLU A 66 8.46 9.25 -2.21
CA GLU A 66 8.71 10.39 -3.09
C GLU A 66 7.49 10.59 -4.01
N PRO A 67 6.59 11.53 -3.68
CA PRO A 67 5.45 11.84 -4.52
C PRO A 67 5.86 12.72 -5.71
N ILE A 68 5.38 12.39 -6.90
CA ILE A 68 5.57 13.18 -8.11
C ILE A 68 4.20 13.47 -8.73
N ILE A 69 3.90 14.75 -8.90
CA ILE A 69 2.69 15.21 -9.58
C ILE A 69 3.05 15.57 -11.02
N LEU A 70 2.54 14.81 -11.99
CA LEU A 70 2.75 15.13 -13.41
C LEU A 70 1.93 16.37 -13.80
N GLY A 71 0.64 16.38 -13.45
CA GLY A 71 -0.30 17.48 -13.66
C GLY A 71 -0.60 17.79 -15.14
N ASN A 72 -1.87 17.92 -15.49
CA ASN A 72 -2.31 18.39 -16.81
C ASN A 72 -3.55 19.29 -16.69
N PRO A 73 -3.37 20.63 -16.72
CA PRO A 73 -4.47 21.59 -16.60
C PRO A 73 -5.59 21.42 -17.64
N ASP A 74 -5.26 21.00 -18.86
CA ASP A 74 -6.23 20.84 -19.95
C ASP A 74 -7.23 19.71 -19.69
N ARG A 75 -6.92 18.81 -18.77
CA ARG A 75 -7.79 17.70 -18.36
C ARG A 75 -8.75 18.06 -17.22
N GLY A 76 -8.72 19.30 -16.71
CA GLY A 76 -9.53 19.74 -15.59
C GLY A 76 -9.19 19.02 -14.26
N VAL A 77 -10.00 19.19 -13.23
CA VAL A 77 -9.76 18.58 -11.91
C VAL A 77 -10.12 17.10 -11.94
N ILE A 78 -9.16 16.23 -11.61
CA ILE A 78 -9.36 14.77 -11.53
C ILE A 78 -9.05 14.29 -10.11
N GLY A 79 -9.83 13.32 -9.61
CA GLY A 79 -9.68 12.78 -8.26
C GLY A 79 -8.35 12.05 -8.03
N ILE A 80 -7.76 12.25 -6.84
CA ILE A 80 -6.47 11.65 -6.44
C ILE A 80 -6.51 10.91 -5.10
N GLY A 81 -7.67 10.79 -4.45
CA GLY A 81 -7.78 10.16 -3.13
C GLY A 81 -7.48 8.66 -3.13
N GLU A 82 -8.03 7.93 -4.09
CA GLU A 82 -7.86 6.46 -4.20
C GLU A 82 -6.66 6.01 -5.06
N PRO A 83 -6.31 6.69 -6.18
CA PRO A 83 -5.29 6.21 -7.11
C PRO A 83 -3.91 5.85 -6.51
N PRO A 84 -3.38 6.53 -5.47
CA PRO A 84 -2.09 6.17 -4.89
C PRO A 84 -2.09 4.82 -4.16
N THR A 85 -3.23 4.39 -3.63
CA THR A 85 -3.35 3.10 -2.92
C THR A 85 -3.34 1.92 -3.90
N ILE A 86 -4.00 2.07 -5.05
CA ILE A 86 -4.26 1.01 -6.02
C ILE A 86 -2.98 0.28 -6.52
N PRO A 87 -1.96 0.98 -7.06
CA PRO A 87 -0.79 0.31 -7.64
C PRO A 87 0.21 -0.15 -6.59
N THR A 88 0.13 0.38 -5.36
CA THR A 88 1.19 0.24 -4.36
C THR A 88 1.42 -1.20 -3.96
N ALA A 89 0.35 -1.97 -3.65
CA ALA A 89 0.51 -3.35 -3.23
C ALA A 89 1.05 -4.27 -4.34
N ALA A 90 0.62 -4.04 -5.59
CA ALA A 90 1.15 -4.76 -6.75
C ALA A 90 2.64 -4.42 -7.00
N ALA A 91 3.02 -3.15 -6.85
CA ALA A 91 4.42 -2.72 -6.98
C ALA A 91 5.31 -3.39 -5.92
N ILE A 92 4.84 -3.46 -4.67
CA ILE A 92 5.55 -4.16 -3.57
C ILE A 92 5.65 -5.66 -3.86
N ALA A 93 4.55 -6.32 -4.27
CA ALA A 93 4.57 -7.75 -4.58
C ALA A 93 5.54 -8.09 -5.75
N ASN A 94 5.61 -7.22 -6.75
CA ASN A 94 6.59 -7.33 -7.84
C ASN A 94 8.02 -7.14 -7.33
N ALA A 95 8.25 -6.19 -6.43
CA ALA A 95 9.57 -5.96 -5.83
C ALA A 95 10.02 -7.16 -4.97
N VAL A 96 9.11 -7.76 -4.20
CA VAL A 96 9.38 -9.00 -3.44
C VAL A 96 9.76 -10.12 -4.41
N TYR A 97 8.96 -10.36 -5.46
CA TYR A 97 9.28 -11.36 -6.47
C TYR A 97 10.66 -11.14 -7.10
N ASN A 98 10.99 -9.88 -7.44
CA ASN A 98 12.31 -9.53 -7.97
C ASN A 98 13.44 -9.82 -6.97
N ALA A 99 13.19 -9.69 -5.67
CA ALA A 99 14.18 -9.93 -4.62
C ALA A 99 14.41 -11.42 -4.32
N ILE A 100 13.36 -12.24 -4.32
CA ILE A 100 13.44 -13.65 -3.88
C ILE A 100 13.26 -14.68 -5.01
N GLY A 101 12.90 -14.26 -6.22
CA GLY A 101 12.69 -15.13 -7.38
C GLY A 101 11.41 -15.98 -7.37
N VAL A 102 10.61 -15.91 -6.30
CA VAL A 102 9.38 -16.70 -6.12
C VAL A 102 8.17 -15.80 -5.91
N ARG A 103 7.05 -16.12 -6.58
CA ARG A 103 5.85 -15.28 -6.61
C ARG A 103 4.89 -15.65 -5.47
N ILE A 104 4.67 -14.72 -4.55
CA ILE A 104 3.61 -14.83 -3.54
C ILE A 104 2.35 -14.14 -4.09
N ARG A 105 1.22 -14.87 -4.12
CA ARG A 105 -0.06 -14.40 -4.72
C ARG A 105 -1.16 -14.13 -3.69
N SER A 106 -0.86 -14.26 -2.40
CA SER A 106 -1.79 -13.94 -1.31
C SER A 106 -1.21 -12.84 -0.44
N LEU A 107 -1.91 -11.70 -0.39
CA LEU A 107 -1.60 -10.62 0.53
C LEU A 107 -2.22 -10.90 1.92
N PRO A 108 -1.67 -10.31 2.99
CA PRO A 108 -0.39 -9.60 3.02
C PRO A 108 0.80 -10.56 2.81
N ILE A 109 1.92 -10.06 2.30
CA ILE A 109 3.18 -10.80 2.14
C ILE A 109 3.92 -10.81 3.48
N THR A 110 3.52 -11.73 4.35
CA THR A 110 4.06 -11.85 5.71
C THR A 110 5.39 -12.60 5.75
N PRO A 111 6.21 -12.42 6.81
CA PRO A 111 7.48 -13.13 6.96
C PRO A 111 7.36 -14.66 6.91
N ASP A 112 6.31 -15.24 7.48
CA ASP A 112 6.05 -16.68 7.43
C ASP A 112 5.83 -17.17 5.98
N LYS A 113 5.08 -16.44 5.15
CA LYS A 113 4.92 -16.76 3.72
C LYS A 113 6.26 -16.71 2.98
N ILE A 114 7.15 -15.78 3.34
CA ILE A 114 8.50 -15.69 2.77
C ILE A 114 9.34 -16.92 3.17
N LEU A 115 9.33 -17.31 4.44
CA LEU A 115 10.08 -18.48 4.93
C LEU A 115 9.61 -19.78 4.26
N VAL A 116 8.29 -19.96 4.16
CA VAL A 116 7.68 -21.12 3.49
C VAL A 116 8.16 -21.24 2.04
N VAL A 117 8.12 -20.17 1.25
CA VAL A 117 8.54 -20.25 -0.17
C VAL A 117 10.05 -20.38 -0.35
N LEU A 118 10.85 -20.05 0.67
CA LEU A 118 12.31 -20.21 0.67
C LEU A 118 12.78 -21.54 1.26
N ASN A 119 11.87 -22.40 1.71
CA ASN A 119 12.17 -23.64 2.44
C ASN A 119 13.09 -23.40 3.65
N LYS A 120 12.79 -22.35 4.44
CA LYS A 120 13.52 -21.97 5.64
C LYS A 120 12.65 -22.03 6.89
#